data_AF-A0A6L3B7G6-F1
#
_entry.id   AF-A0A6L3B7G6-F1
#
_cell.length_a   1.000
_cell.length_b   1.000
_cell.length_c   1.000
_cell.angle_alpha   90.00
_cell.angle_beta   90.00
_cell.angle_gamma   90.00
#
_symmetry.space_group_name_H-M   'P 1'
#
loop_
_entity.id
_entity.type
_entity.pdbx_description
1 polymer ?
#
loop_
_entity_poly.entity_id
_entity_poly.type
_entity_poly.pdbx_seq_one_letter_code
_entity_poly.pdbx_strand_id
1 'polypeptide(L)'
;MPRLLTDLLRALLYGLAVLGILAFVLGQPVTGLVATSGVVIAVLGFALRNMIADIFSGIALNVEHPYRIGDWVELTPGVTGRVDEINWRATRLVTLDGTALVVPNGLAAGNRITNYSQPGSGFRAGVPVTLDAEVPVARAKRIILSAIVCCDAVPTEPRPDVVVDSITLNGVTYQARFWVADYSRLAATRDAVATTILEHLARAGLEPATPKQEMRRRSNRPPPCSALGLGRDLLSHVDLFAAFRPEEIDELASGMHLRHVAAGEAVVRQDETGTSLFLVAEGALDVRGAFGGRTLLLDHMGPGDVFGEMSLLTGQPRSASVIANTDAVVYELDKGALDPVLRRRPELAARLADLMGLRQRRNDAHRRASAPAAVPQTTTEHDLLARLKTFFSL
;
A
#
# COMPACT_ATOMS: atom_id res chain seq x y z
N MET A 1 -6.71 -15.58 -64.09
CA MET A 1 -7.27 -16.54 -63.11
C MET A 1 -6.28 -17.68 -62.92
N PRO A 2 -5.83 -17.98 -61.69
CA PRO A 2 -4.90 -19.09 -61.45
C PRO A 2 -5.56 -20.42 -61.87
N ARG A 3 -4.85 -21.26 -62.64
CA ARG A 3 -5.36 -22.53 -63.23
C ARG A 3 -6.01 -23.46 -62.18
N LEU A 4 -5.51 -23.43 -60.95
CA LEU A 4 -6.02 -24.21 -59.82
C LEU A 4 -7.49 -23.88 -59.49
N LEU A 5 -7.89 -22.60 -59.56
CA LEU A 5 -9.26 -22.19 -59.23
C LEU A 5 -10.25 -22.72 -60.27
N THR A 6 -9.88 -22.69 -61.56
CA THR A 6 -10.71 -23.21 -62.64
C THR A 6 -10.86 -24.73 -62.59
N ASP A 7 -9.80 -25.45 -62.21
CA ASP A 7 -9.85 -26.91 -62.09
C ASP A 7 -10.66 -27.36 -60.85
N LEU A 8 -10.55 -26.65 -59.73
CA LEU A 8 -11.41 -26.84 -58.55
C LEU A 8 -12.89 -26.59 -58.87
N LEU A 9 -13.20 -25.52 -59.59
CA LEU A 9 -14.58 -25.19 -59.98
C LEU A 9 -15.15 -26.27 -60.91
N ARG A 10 -14.35 -26.78 -61.86
CA ARG A 10 -14.75 -27.90 -62.73
C ARG A 10 -15.00 -29.18 -61.93
N ALA A 11 -14.10 -29.56 -61.03
CA ALA A 11 -14.28 -30.74 -60.17
C ALA A 11 -15.55 -30.63 -59.31
N LEU A 12 -15.83 -29.44 -58.75
CA LEU A 12 -17.05 -29.17 -58.00
C LEU A 12 -18.31 -29.31 -58.87
N LEU A 13 -18.31 -28.72 -60.07
CA LEU A 13 -19.43 -28.79 -61.01
C LEU A 13 -19.68 -30.24 -61.48
N TYR A 14 -18.63 -30.99 -61.82
CA TYR A 14 -18.75 -32.40 -62.18
C TYR A 14 -19.26 -33.26 -61.01
N GLY A 15 -18.76 -33.01 -59.79
CA GLY A 15 -19.23 -33.69 -58.59
C GLY A 15 -20.73 -33.45 -58.32
N LEU A 16 -21.19 -32.20 -58.45
CA LEU A 16 -22.60 -31.83 -58.31
C LEU A 16 -23.47 -32.48 -59.39
N ALA A 17 -22.99 -32.50 -60.64
CA ALA A 17 -23.71 -33.15 -61.75
C ALA A 17 -23.86 -34.66 -61.52
N VAL A 18 -22.79 -35.35 -61.10
CA VAL A 18 -22.82 -36.78 -60.77
C VAL A 18 -23.80 -37.04 -59.62
N LEU A 19 -23.75 -36.24 -58.56
CA LEU A 19 -24.69 -36.36 -57.42
C LEU A 19 -26.14 -36.17 -57.87
N GLY A 20 -26.40 -35.19 -58.74
CA GLY A 20 -27.72 -34.95 -59.33
C GLY A 20 -28.22 -36.13 -60.17
N ILE A 21 -27.34 -36.74 -60.98
CA ILE A 21 -27.68 -37.94 -61.76
C ILE A 21 -28.03 -39.11 -60.82
N LEU A 22 -27.25 -39.35 -59.76
CA LEU A 22 -27.54 -40.40 -58.78
C LEU A 22 -28.89 -40.20 -58.07
N ALA A 23 -29.21 -38.96 -57.71
CA ALA A 23 -30.43 -38.62 -56.99
C ALA A 23 -31.70 -38.64 -57.89
N PHE A 24 -31.66 -37.96 -59.04
CA PHE A 24 -32.84 -37.70 -59.86
C PHE A 24 -33.05 -38.71 -61.00
N VAL A 25 -31.98 -39.31 -61.52
CA VAL A 25 -32.06 -40.25 -62.65
C VAL A 25 -32.04 -41.69 -62.17
N LEU A 26 -31.15 -42.01 -61.22
CA LEU A 26 -30.93 -43.38 -60.73
C LEU A 26 -31.73 -43.72 -59.46
N GLY A 27 -32.40 -42.73 -58.84
CA GLY A 27 -33.24 -42.92 -57.64
C GLY A 27 -32.48 -43.43 -56.41
N GLN A 28 -31.16 -43.26 -56.35
CA GLN A 28 -30.33 -43.77 -55.27
C GLN A 28 -30.36 -42.83 -54.06
N PRO A 29 -30.33 -43.35 -52.81
CA PRO A 29 -30.30 -42.52 -51.62
C PRO A 29 -28.94 -41.84 -51.47
N VAL A 30 -28.83 -40.60 -51.95
CA VAL A 30 -27.60 -39.79 -51.85
C VAL A 30 -27.32 -39.26 -50.44
N THR A 31 -28.25 -39.45 -49.49
CA THR A 31 -28.15 -38.93 -48.10
C THR A 31 -26.85 -39.34 -47.41
N GLY A 32 -26.38 -40.58 -47.60
CA GLY A 32 -25.11 -41.04 -47.02
C GLY A 32 -23.89 -40.36 -47.64
N LEU A 33 -23.89 -40.12 -48.95
CA LEU A 33 -22.82 -39.40 -49.65
C LEU A 33 -22.81 -37.91 -49.27
N VAL A 34 -23.99 -37.30 -49.13
CA VAL A 34 -24.12 -35.91 -48.68
C VAL A 34 -23.67 -35.74 -47.22
N ALA A 35 -24.03 -36.68 -46.33
CA ALA A 35 -23.62 -36.64 -44.93
C ALA A 35 -22.10 -36.75 -44.77
N THR A 36 -21.47 -37.70 -45.47
CA THR A 36 -20.01 -37.91 -45.43
C THR A 36 -19.22 -36.79 -46.12
N SER A 37 -19.70 -36.28 -47.26
CA SER A 37 -19.10 -35.11 -47.91
C SER A 37 -19.23 -33.84 -47.07
N GLY A 38 -20.31 -33.69 -46.29
CA GLY A 38 -20.46 -32.60 -45.33
C GLY A 38 -19.35 -32.57 -44.28
N VAL A 39 -18.99 -33.74 -43.72
CA VAL A 39 -17.87 -33.85 -42.77
C VAL A 39 -16.54 -33.51 -43.43
N VAL A 40 -16.29 -33.99 -44.65
CA VAL A 40 -15.06 -33.68 -45.41
C VAL A 40 -14.96 -32.18 -45.72
N ILE A 41 -16.06 -31.55 -46.15
CA ILE A 41 -16.12 -30.10 -46.40
C ILE A 41 -15.88 -29.33 -45.10
N ALA A 42 -16.47 -29.75 -43.98
CA ALA A 42 -16.26 -29.11 -42.68
C ALA A 42 -14.78 -29.19 -42.25
N VAL A 43 -14.17 -30.37 -42.31
CA VAL A 43 -12.74 -30.57 -41.96
C VAL A 43 -11.83 -29.73 -42.87
N LEU A 44 -12.09 -29.75 -44.19
CA LEU A 44 -11.34 -28.94 -45.15
C LEU A 44 -11.53 -27.44 -44.90
N GLY A 45 -12.74 -27.01 -44.58
CA GLY A 45 -13.06 -25.63 -44.21
C GLY A 45 -12.33 -25.18 -42.95
N PHE A 46 -12.26 -26.03 -41.92
CA PHE A 46 -11.47 -25.76 -40.72
C PHE A 46 -9.98 -25.65 -41.03
N ALA A 47 -9.45 -26.51 -41.89
CA ALA A 47 -8.05 -26.46 -42.31
C ALA A 47 -7.70 -25.19 -43.10
N LEU A 48 -8.60 -24.72 -43.97
CA LEU A 48 -8.39 -23.53 -44.80
C LEU A 48 -8.81 -22.22 -44.13
N ARG A 49 -9.45 -22.26 -42.96
CA ARG A 49 -10.00 -21.08 -42.28
C ARG A 49 -9.01 -19.90 -42.21
N ASN A 50 -7.77 -20.17 -41.80
CA ASN A 50 -6.75 -19.14 -41.65
C ASN A 50 -6.27 -18.58 -42.99
N MET A 51 -6.09 -19.43 -44.01
CA MET A 51 -5.71 -18.97 -45.36
C MET A 51 -6.79 -18.07 -45.97
N ILE A 52 -8.06 -18.43 -45.79
CA ILE A 52 -9.19 -17.64 -46.28
C ILE A 52 -9.24 -16.29 -45.55
N ALA A 53 -9.08 -16.29 -44.22
CA ALA A 53 -9.04 -15.07 -43.42
C ALA A 53 -7.90 -14.11 -43.85
N ASP A 54 -6.71 -14.65 -44.12
CA ASP A 54 -5.54 -13.86 -44.55
C ASP A 54 -5.77 -13.20 -45.93
N ILE A 55 -6.45 -13.90 -46.85
CA ILE A 55 -6.80 -13.36 -48.18
C ILE A 55 -7.82 -12.22 -48.03
N PHE A 56 -8.88 -12.44 -47.26
CA PHE A 56 -9.88 -11.39 -47.02
C PHE A 56 -9.28 -10.19 -46.29
N SER A 57 -8.31 -10.41 -45.40
CA SER A 57 -7.55 -9.33 -44.75
C SER A 57 -6.78 -8.49 -45.76
N GLY A 58 -6.10 -9.12 -46.73
CA GLY A 58 -5.40 -8.41 -47.80
C GLY A 58 -6.32 -7.59 -48.70
N ILE A 59 -7.50 -8.12 -49.04
CA ILE A 59 -8.52 -7.39 -49.82
C ILE A 59 -9.09 -6.23 -49.00
N ALA A 60 -9.43 -6.47 -47.73
CA ALA A 60 -9.97 -5.43 -46.83
C ALA A 60 -8.99 -4.26 -46.67
N LEU A 61 -7.71 -4.55 -46.42
CA LEU A 61 -6.66 -3.51 -46.33
C LEU A 61 -6.53 -2.72 -47.63
N ASN A 62 -6.68 -3.36 -48.79
CA ASN A 62 -6.64 -2.68 -50.08
C ASN A 62 -7.90 -1.84 -50.34
N VAL A 63 -9.08 -2.24 -49.85
CA VAL A 63 -10.31 -1.47 -50.06
C VAL A 63 -10.41 -0.29 -49.09
N GLU A 64 -10.18 -0.54 -47.80
CA GLU A 64 -10.32 0.47 -46.73
C GLU A 64 -9.17 1.49 -46.71
N HIS A 65 -8.03 1.17 -47.34
CA HIS A 65 -6.83 2.02 -47.39
C HIS A 65 -6.46 2.67 -46.05
N PRO A 66 -6.30 1.90 -44.95
CA PRO A 66 -5.91 2.48 -43.65
C PRO A 66 -4.51 3.13 -43.68
N TYR A 67 -3.69 2.77 -44.66
CA TYR A 67 -2.40 3.37 -44.96
C TYR A 67 -2.07 3.24 -46.45
N ARG A 68 -1.18 4.09 -46.94
CA ARG A 68 -0.71 4.12 -48.33
C ARG A 68 0.78 3.85 -48.44
N ILE A 69 1.24 3.54 -49.65
CA ILE A 69 2.67 3.49 -49.96
C ILE A 69 3.27 4.86 -49.66
N GLY A 70 4.37 4.87 -48.90
CA GLY A 70 5.04 6.06 -48.40
C GLY A 70 4.68 6.45 -46.96
N ASP A 71 3.59 5.92 -46.40
CA ASP A 71 3.19 6.24 -45.02
C ASP A 71 4.11 5.57 -43.99
N TRP A 72 4.36 6.24 -42.87
CA TRP A 72 5.00 5.64 -41.70
C TRP A 72 3.96 4.97 -40.83
N VAL A 73 4.09 3.65 -40.66
CA VAL A 73 3.12 2.85 -39.92
C VAL A 73 3.79 1.91 -38.93
N GLU A 74 3.07 1.64 -37.85
CA GLU A 74 3.36 0.56 -36.92
C GLU A 74 2.22 -0.46 -36.98
N LEU A 75 2.51 -1.62 -37.58
CA LEU A 75 1.54 -2.71 -37.77
C LEU A 75 1.62 -3.77 -36.66
N THR A 76 2.72 -3.81 -35.93
CA THR A 76 2.96 -4.73 -34.82
C THR A 76 3.73 -3.95 -33.76
N PRO A 77 3.47 -4.16 -32.45
CA PRO A 77 4.11 -3.40 -31.39
C PRO A 77 5.65 -3.41 -31.53
N GLY A 78 6.25 -2.22 -31.60
CA GLY A 78 7.70 -2.06 -31.75
C GLY A 78 8.24 -2.25 -33.17
N VAL A 79 7.38 -2.51 -34.15
CA VAL A 79 7.75 -2.67 -35.56
C VAL A 79 7.21 -1.50 -36.36
N THR A 80 8.01 -0.45 -36.48
CA THR A 80 7.68 0.75 -37.25
C THR A 80 8.50 0.82 -38.53
N GLY A 81 7.86 1.20 -39.63
CA GLY A 81 8.55 1.41 -40.90
C GLY A 81 7.70 2.18 -41.90
N ARG A 82 8.37 2.69 -42.94
CA ARG A 82 7.71 3.32 -44.08
C ARG A 82 7.21 2.25 -45.04
N VAL A 83 5.94 2.33 -45.45
CA VAL A 83 5.36 1.40 -46.42
C VAL A 83 6.04 1.59 -47.78
N ASP A 84 6.70 0.53 -48.26
CA ASP A 84 7.40 0.52 -49.54
C ASP A 84 6.55 -0.14 -50.63
N GLU A 85 5.89 -1.25 -50.28
CA GLU A 85 5.05 -2.03 -51.20
C GLU A 85 3.90 -2.70 -50.46
N ILE A 86 2.72 -2.77 -51.08
CA ILE A 86 1.55 -3.49 -50.58
C ILE A 86 1.16 -4.57 -51.59
N ASN A 87 1.34 -5.84 -51.23
CA ASN A 87 0.93 -6.99 -52.03
C ASN A 87 -0.35 -7.61 -51.48
N TRP A 88 -0.97 -8.52 -52.25
CA TRP A 88 -2.20 -9.20 -51.83
C TRP A 88 -2.04 -10.06 -50.56
N ARG A 89 -0.81 -10.50 -50.24
CA ARG A 89 -0.51 -11.36 -49.07
C ARG A 89 0.28 -10.67 -47.96
N ALA A 90 1.05 -9.62 -48.27
CA ALA A 90 1.95 -8.99 -47.31
C ALA A 90 2.24 -7.52 -47.67
N THR A 91 2.55 -6.73 -46.64
CA THR A 91 3.03 -5.36 -46.74
C THR A 91 4.53 -5.33 -46.43
N ARG A 92 5.32 -4.69 -47.31
CA ARG A 92 6.75 -4.45 -47.08
C ARG A 92 6.95 -3.07 -46.47
N LEU A 93 7.62 -3.03 -45.32
CA LEU A 93 8.01 -1.82 -44.61
C LEU A 93 9.52 -1.65 -44.68
N VAL A 94 10.01 -0.41 -44.71
CA VAL A 94 11.44 -0.09 -44.59
C VAL A 94 11.64 0.70 -43.30
N THR A 95 12.49 0.20 -42.41
CA THR A 95 12.81 0.85 -41.13
C THR A 95 13.77 2.03 -41.31
N LEU A 96 13.98 2.81 -40.25
CA LEU A 96 15.00 3.87 -40.24
C LEU A 96 16.43 3.33 -40.40
N ASP A 97 16.67 2.08 -40.02
CA ASP A 97 17.96 1.40 -40.16
C ASP A 97 18.20 0.88 -41.60
N GLY A 98 17.27 1.16 -42.53
CA GLY A 98 17.36 0.70 -43.92
C GLY A 98 17.05 -0.79 -44.11
N THR A 99 16.47 -1.46 -43.10
CA THR A 99 16.08 -2.86 -43.20
C THR A 99 14.66 -3.01 -43.73
N ALA A 100 14.45 -4.00 -44.60
CA ALA A 100 13.12 -4.32 -45.14
C ALA A 100 12.43 -5.39 -44.29
N LEU A 101 11.22 -5.09 -43.84
CA LEU A 101 10.36 -5.96 -43.05
C LEU A 101 9.15 -6.38 -43.88
N VAL A 102 8.79 -7.65 -43.87
CA VAL A 102 7.63 -8.18 -44.61
C VAL A 102 6.59 -8.66 -43.61
N VAL A 103 5.46 -7.97 -43.55
CA VAL A 103 4.36 -8.24 -42.61
C VAL A 103 3.20 -8.88 -43.38
N PRO A 104 2.78 -10.12 -43.05
CA PRO A 104 1.59 -10.73 -43.66
C PRO A 104 0.33 -9.88 -43.41
N ASN A 105 -0.52 -9.76 -44.43
CA ASN A 105 -1.72 -8.92 -44.36
C ASN A 105 -2.70 -9.37 -43.28
N GLY A 106 -2.83 -10.69 -43.07
CA GLY A 106 -3.63 -11.23 -41.97
C GLY A 106 -3.14 -10.80 -40.59
N LEU A 107 -1.81 -10.74 -40.41
CA LEU A 107 -1.20 -10.26 -39.17
C LEU A 107 -1.38 -8.74 -39.00
N ALA A 108 -1.24 -7.98 -40.08
CA ALA A 108 -1.44 -6.53 -40.07
C ALA A 108 -2.90 -6.15 -39.78
N ALA A 109 -3.87 -6.86 -40.37
CA ALA A 109 -5.29 -6.61 -40.16
C ALA A 109 -5.79 -7.08 -38.79
N GLY A 110 -5.18 -8.13 -38.21
CA GLY A 110 -5.51 -8.62 -36.87
C GLY A 110 -4.98 -7.74 -35.72
N ASN A 111 -4.00 -6.87 -35.99
CA ASN A 111 -3.36 -6.03 -34.99
C ASN A 111 -3.83 -4.57 -35.06
N ARG A 112 -3.55 -3.81 -33.99
CA ARG A 112 -3.75 -2.35 -33.99
C ARG A 112 -2.75 -1.69 -34.95
N ILE A 113 -3.28 -0.99 -35.95
CA ILE A 113 -2.51 -0.21 -36.91
C ILE A 113 -2.37 1.23 -36.38
N THR A 114 -1.14 1.74 -36.27
CA THR A 114 -0.88 3.16 -35.97
C THR A 114 -0.24 3.81 -37.20
N ASN A 115 -0.90 4.80 -37.80
CA ASN A 115 -0.39 5.55 -38.94
C ASN A 115 0.11 6.92 -38.46
N TYR A 116 1.40 7.18 -38.61
CA TYR A 116 2.04 8.44 -38.20
C TYR A 116 2.00 9.51 -39.30
N SER A 117 1.61 9.15 -40.53
CA SER A 117 1.53 10.05 -41.69
C SER A 117 0.12 10.63 -41.92
N GLN A 118 -0.92 10.02 -41.35
CA GLN A 118 -2.30 10.50 -41.43
C GLN A 118 -2.74 11.15 -40.10
N PRO A 119 -3.49 12.26 -40.11
CA PRO A 119 -4.16 12.91 -41.26
C PRO A 119 -3.29 13.89 -42.08
N GLY A 120 -1.98 14.00 -41.81
CA GLY A 120 -1.04 14.78 -42.64
C GLY A 120 -0.55 16.10 -42.03
N SER A 121 -1.01 16.48 -40.84
CA SER A 121 -0.54 17.66 -40.09
C SER A 121 0.65 17.38 -39.16
N GLY A 122 1.34 16.27 -39.34
CA GLY A 122 2.30 15.73 -38.40
C GLY A 122 1.65 15.03 -37.20
N PHE A 123 2.47 14.51 -36.29
CA PHE A 123 2.03 13.84 -35.07
C PHE A 123 2.72 14.43 -33.84
N ARG A 124 2.12 14.21 -32.67
CA ARG A 124 2.66 14.72 -31.41
C ARG A 124 3.61 13.72 -30.78
N ALA A 125 4.84 14.16 -30.53
CA ALA A 125 5.85 13.43 -29.77
C ALA A 125 6.05 14.07 -28.39
N GLY A 126 6.76 13.36 -27.51
CA GLY A 126 7.11 13.86 -26.19
C GLY A 126 8.50 13.41 -25.76
N VAL A 127 9.12 14.24 -24.92
CA VAL A 127 10.35 13.95 -24.17
C VAL A 127 10.02 14.07 -22.67
N PRO A 128 10.20 13.00 -21.89
CA PRO A 128 10.02 13.07 -20.43
C PRO A 128 11.20 13.82 -19.80
N VAL A 129 10.89 14.75 -18.89
CA VAL A 129 11.88 15.53 -18.15
C VAL A 129 11.49 15.46 -16.68
N THR A 130 12.34 14.88 -15.83
CA THR A 130 12.08 14.80 -14.39
C THR A 130 12.89 15.88 -13.67
N LEU A 131 12.21 16.69 -12.86
CA LEU A 131 12.82 17.71 -12.02
C LEU A 131 12.47 17.47 -10.56
N ASP A 132 13.29 18.02 -9.67
CA ASP A 132 13.07 17.93 -8.24
C ASP A 132 11.70 18.50 -7.84
N ALA A 133 11.07 17.91 -6.82
CA ALA A 133 9.83 18.41 -6.25
C ALA A 133 9.98 19.80 -5.60
N GLU A 134 11.21 20.21 -5.29
CA GLU A 134 11.53 21.56 -4.80
C GLU A 134 11.33 22.65 -5.86
N VAL A 135 11.38 22.31 -7.15
CA VAL A 135 11.19 23.28 -8.23
C VAL A 135 9.69 23.59 -8.41
N PRO A 136 9.25 24.85 -8.27
CA PRO A 136 7.85 25.19 -8.47
C PRO A 136 7.37 24.81 -9.89
N VAL A 137 6.25 24.09 -9.97
CA VAL A 137 5.68 23.56 -11.22
C VAL A 137 5.51 24.64 -12.30
N ALA A 138 5.04 25.84 -11.91
CA ALA A 138 4.89 26.95 -12.84
C ALA A 138 6.24 27.43 -13.41
N ARG A 139 7.31 27.43 -12.60
CA ARG A 139 8.66 27.80 -13.06
C ARG A 139 9.21 26.75 -14.01
N ALA A 140 9.09 25.47 -13.66
CA ALA A 140 9.52 24.36 -14.51
C ALA A 140 8.83 24.40 -15.89
N LYS A 141 7.50 24.52 -15.92
CA LYS A 141 6.74 24.61 -17.18
C LYS A 141 7.18 25.77 -18.06
N ARG A 142 7.42 26.97 -17.50
CA ARG A 142 7.90 28.13 -18.28
C ARG A 142 9.26 27.87 -18.92
N ILE A 143 10.20 27.29 -18.17
CA ILE A 143 11.57 27.02 -18.67
C ILE A 143 11.51 25.97 -19.78
N ILE A 144 10.85 24.83 -19.53
CA ILE A 144 10.74 23.75 -20.51
C ILE A 144 9.99 24.24 -21.77
N LEU A 145 8.88 24.96 -21.61
CA LEU A 145 8.13 25.47 -22.74
C LEU A 145 8.94 26.48 -23.57
N SER A 146 9.70 27.37 -22.92
CA SER A 146 10.59 28.30 -23.62
C SER A 146 11.66 27.57 -24.43
N ALA A 147 12.19 26.45 -23.92
CA ALA A 147 13.18 25.64 -24.62
C ALA A 147 12.60 25.00 -25.88
N ILE A 148 11.38 24.46 -25.81
CA ILE A 148 10.73 23.85 -26.97
C ILE A 148 10.41 24.90 -28.05
N VAL A 149 9.93 26.08 -27.64
CA VAL A 149 9.57 27.17 -28.58
C VAL A 149 10.81 27.77 -29.25
N CYS A 150 11.96 27.80 -28.57
CA CYS A 150 13.22 28.27 -29.14
C CYS A 150 13.95 27.23 -29.99
N CYS A 151 13.44 26.00 -30.10
CA CYS A 151 14.07 24.93 -30.87
C CYS A 151 13.64 25.00 -32.35
N ASP A 152 14.59 25.27 -33.25
CA ASP A 152 14.33 25.39 -34.70
C ASP A 152 13.79 24.09 -35.34
N ALA A 153 14.04 22.94 -34.72
CA ALA A 153 13.58 21.64 -35.22
C ALA A 153 12.08 21.41 -35.00
N VAL A 154 11.40 22.25 -34.20
CA VAL A 154 9.99 22.10 -33.84
C VAL A 154 9.15 23.17 -34.56
N PRO A 155 8.09 22.79 -35.29
CA PRO A 155 7.15 23.74 -35.86
C PRO A 155 6.48 24.61 -34.81
N THR A 156 6.34 25.91 -35.10
CA THR A 156 5.68 26.87 -34.20
C THR A 156 4.18 26.61 -34.06
N GLU A 157 3.55 26.08 -35.11
CA GLU A 157 2.16 25.64 -35.12
C GLU A 157 2.06 24.17 -35.54
N PRO A 158 1.30 23.33 -34.82
CA PRO A 158 0.52 23.64 -33.61
C PRO A 158 1.42 23.86 -32.37
N ARG A 159 0.93 24.64 -31.40
CA ARG A 159 1.73 25.05 -30.24
C ARG A 159 2.17 23.84 -29.39
N PRO A 160 3.45 23.76 -29.00
CA PRO A 160 3.91 22.76 -28.04
C PRO A 160 3.35 23.06 -26.66
N ASP A 161 3.33 22.04 -25.80
CA ASP A 161 2.83 22.18 -24.46
C ASP A 161 3.55 21.27 -23.45
N VAL A 162 3.54 21.68 -22.18
CA VAL A 162 4.23 20.96 -21.10
C VAL A 162 3.22 20.61 -20.02
N VAL A 163 3.04 19.31 -19.81
CA VAL A 163 2.13 18.76 -18.80
C VAL A 163 2.90 18.01 -17.74
N VAL A 164 2.33 17.95 -16.54
CA VAL A 164 2.83 17.02 -15.52
C VAL A 164 2.28 15.65 -15.88
N ASP A 165 3.17 14.68 -15.99
CA ASP A 165 2.85 13.30 -16.35
C ASP A 165 2.64 12.44 -15.09
N SER A 166 3.61 12.49 -14.18
CA SER A 166 3.59 11.69 -12.96
C SER A 166 4.41 12.35 -11.84
N ILE A 167 4.10 12.01 -10.59
CA ILE A 167 4.85 12.41 -9.39
C ILE A 167 5.50 11.15 -8.85
N THR A 168 6.83 11.14 -8.79
CA THR A 168 7.66 9.97 -8.42
C THR A 168 8.53 10.28 -7.20
N LEU A 169 9.18 9.25 -6.65
CA LEU A 169 10.16 9.42 -5.56
C LEU A 169 11.35 10.31 -5.96
N ASN A 170 11.68 10.36 -7.26
CA ASN A 170 12.77 11.18 -7.77
C ASN A 170 12.34 12.64 -8.02
N GLY A 171 11.04 12.95 -7.95
CA GLY A 171 10.51 14.28 -8.23
C GLY A 171 9.32 14.25 -9.19
N VAL A 172 9.06 15.38 -9.83
CA VAL A 172 7.93 15.56 -10.76
C VAL A 172 8.40 15.34 -12.19
N THR A 173 7.76 14.40 -12.89
CA THR A 173 8.01 14.12 -14.31
C THR A 173 7.08 14.97 -15.17
N TYR A 174 7.67 15.75 -16.06
CA TYR A 174 7.00 16.58 -17.05
C TYR A 174 7.10 15.91 -18.42
N GLN A 175 6.03 15.97 -19.20
CA GLN A 175 6.04 15.62 -20.62
C GLN A 175 6.11 16.89 -21.45
N ALA A 176 7.26 17.10 -22.08
CA ALA A 176 7.49 18.14 -23.07
C ALA A 176 6.95 17.66 -24.42
N ARG A 177 5.73 18.11 -24.79
CA ARG A 177 5.03 17.64 -25.99
C ARG A 177 5.19 18.63 -27.13
N PHE A 178 5.54 18.13 -28.30
CA PHE A 178 5.77 18.92 -29.50
C PHE A 178 5.32 18.17 -30.74
N TRP A 179 5.08 18.91 -31.83
CA TRP A 179 4.67 18.34 -33.10
C TRP A 179 5.87 18.02 -33.97
N VAL A 180 5.79 16.93 -34.71
CA VAL A 180 6.81 16.48 -35.66
C VAL A 180 6.11 16.27 -37.01
N ALA A 181 6.61 16.94 -38.05
CA ALA A 181 6.02 16.89 -39.39
C ALA A 181 6.22 15.53 -40.08
N ASP A 182 7.38 14.89 -39.87
CA ASP A 182 7.74 13.61 -40.48
C ASP A 182 8.39 12.69 -39.45
N TYR A 183 7.94 11.43 -39.40
CA TYR A 183 8.46 10.41 -38.51
C TYR A 183 9.96 10.15 -38.72
N SER A 184 10.45 10.32 -39.95
CA SER A 184 11.89 10.17 -40.25
C SER A 184 12.79 11.09 -39.42
N ARG A 185 12.28 12.28 -39.05
CA ARG A 185 13.01 13.28 -38.26
C ARG A 185 12.78 13.15 -36.77
N LEU A 186 11.91 12.26 -36.32
CA LEU A 186 11.52 12.13 -34.91
C LEU A 186 12.73 11.99 -33.98
N ALA A 187 13.71 11.15 -34.34
CA ALA A 187 14.91 10.94 -33.54
C ALA A 187 15.74 12.23 -33.44
N ALA A 188 15.99 12.91 -34.56
CA ALA A 188 16.74 14.16 -34.60
C ALA A 188 16.03 15.32 -33.88
N THR A 189 14.71 15.46 -34.06
CA THR A 189 13.92 16.49 -33.36
C THR A 189 13.88 16.23 -31.86
N ARG A 190 13.75 14.96 -31.42
CA ARG A 190 13.81 14.60 -29.99
C ARG A 190 15.14 14.97 -29.36
N ASP A 191 16.24 14.65 -30.05
CA ASP A 191 17.59 14.99 -29.61
C ASP A 191 17.79 16.51 -29.50
N ALA A 192 17.39 17.26 -30.53
CA ALA A 192 17.47 18.72 -30.53
C ALA A 192 16.65 19.35 -29.40
N VAL A 193 15.43 18.88 -29.17
CA VAL A 193 14.56 19.35 -28.08
C VAL A 193 15.15 19.00 -26.71
N ALA A 194 15.62 17.76 -26.52
CA ALA A 194 16.22 17.35 -25.26
C ALA A 194 17.47 18.19 -24.94
N THR A 195 18.35 18.39 -25.93
CA THR A 195 19.54 19.24 -25.82
C THR A 195 19.18 20.67 -25.44
N THR A 196 18.22 21.28 -26.14
CA THR A 196 17.76 22.66 -25.86
C THR A 196 17.14 22.78 -24.46
N ILE A 197 16.38 21.77 -24.02
CA ILE A 197 15.81 21.72 -22.67
C ILE A 197 16.94 21.69 -21.63
N LEU A 198 17.93 20.82 -21.80
CA LEU A 198 19.07 20.72 -20.88
C LEU A 198 19.85 22.04 -20.80
N GLU A 199 20.08 22.71 -21.92
CA GLU A 199 20.72 24.02 -21.94
C GLU A 199 19.91 25.09 -21.20
N HIS A 200 18.59 25.16 -21.43
CA HIS A 200 17.72 26.14 -20.76
C HIS A 200 17.61 25.87 -19.26
N LEU A 201 17.57 24.60 -18.85
CA LEU A 201 17.62 24.22 -17.43
C LEU A 201 18.93 24.69 -16.80
N ALA A 202 20.07 24.38 -17.44
CA ALA A 202 21.39 24.79 -16.95
C ALA A 202 21.52 26.32 -16.82
N ARG A 203 21.07 27.08 -17.83
CA ARG A 203 21.04 28.56 -17.77
C ARG A 203 20.16 29.11 -16.64
N ALA A 204 19.13 28.37 -16.25
CA ALA A 204 18.24 28.72 -15.14
C ALA A 204 18.73 28.25 -13.77
N GLY A 205 19.91 27.62 -13.70
CA GLY A 205 20.48 27.02 -12.50
C GLY A 205 19.72 25.78 -12.00
N LEU A 206 19.09 25.04 -12.92
CA LEU A 206 18.36 23.80 -12.63
C LEU A 206 19.05 22.63 -13.32
N GLU A 207 19.01 21.48 -12.65
CA GLU A 207 19.49 20.21 -13.19
C GLU A 207 18.36 19.18 -13.21
N PRO A 208 18.43 18.16 -14.08
CA PRO A 208 17.53 17.02 -14.02
C PRO A 208 17.59 16.33 -12.65
N ALA A 209 16.47 15.77 -12.21
CA ALA A 209 16.41 15.07 -10.94
C ALA A 209 17.28 13.82 -10.95
N THR A 210 18.13 13.69 -9.93
CA THR A 210 18.90 12.47 -9.67
C THR A 210 18.15 11.56 -8.69
N PRO A 211 18.32 10.23 -8.77
CA PRO A 211 17.74 9.32 -7.79
C PRO A 211 18.16 9.69 -6.36
N LYS A 212 17.19 9.98 -5.49
CA LYS A 212 17.44 10.30 -4.08
C LYS A 212 17.35 9.03 -3.25
N GLN A 213 18.36 8.79 -2.41
CA GLN A 213 18.34 7.72 -1.41
C GLN A 213 18.41 8.32 -0.01
N GLU A 214 17.35 8.13 0.78
CA GLU A 214 17.38 8.49 2.20
C GLU A 214 18.07 7.36 2.99
N MET A 215 19.33 7.56 3.37
CA MET A 215 20.04 6.64 4.25
C MET A 215 19.64 6.89 5.70
N ARG A 216 18.63 6.16 6.19
CA ARG A 216 18.34 6.12 7.63
C ARG A 216 19.40 5.27 8.32
N ARG A 217 20.35 5.91 9.00
CA ARG A 217 21.20 5.22 9.98
C ARG A 217 20.31 4.77 11.12
N ARG A 218 19.88 3.50 11.08
CA ARG A 218 19.32 2.84 12.24
C ARG A 218 20.41 2.85 13.30
N SER A 219 20.21 3.63 14.36
CA SER A 219 20.99 3.43 15.58
C SER A 219 20.77 1.98 15.99
N ASN A 220 21.85 1.20 16.10
CA ASN A 220 21.77 -0.16 16.62
C ASN A 220 21.43 -0.17 18.12
N ARG A 221 21.18 0.99 18.74
CA ARG A 221 20.44 1.02 19.99
C ARG A 221 19.02 0.55 19.70
N PRO A 222 18.58 -0.61 20.23
CA PRO A 222 17.15 -0.77 20.46
C PRO A 222 16.64 0.51 21.16
N PRO A 223 15.41 0.98 20.89
CA PRO A 223 14.79 1.96 21.78
C PRO A 223 15.03 1.46 23.22
N PRO A 224 15.32 2.33 24.20
CA PRO A 224 15.54 1.89 25.57
C PRO A 224 14.22 1.35 26.16
N CYS A 225 13.76 0.19 25.69
CA CYS A 225 12.98 -0.76 26.45
C CYS A 225 13.94 -1.46 27.42
N SER A 226 14.68 -0.68 28.22
CA SER A 226 14.97 -1.18 29.55
C SER A 226 13.63 -1.18 30.26
N ALA A 227 13.22 -2.28 30.89
CA ALA A 227 12.05 -2.32 31.77
C ALA A 227 12.04 -1.12 32.76
N LEU A 228 13.23 -0.65 33.14
CA LEU A 228 13.48 0.57 33.92
C LEU A 228 12.94 1.87 33.30
N GLY A 229 12.99 2.03 31.97
CA GLY A 229 12.61 3.26 31.27
C GLY A 229 11.10 3.41 31.12
N LEU A 230 10.42 2.31 30.79
CA LEU A 230 8.95 2.26 30.71
C LEU A 230 8.33 2.30 32.11
N GLY A 231 8.90 1.59 33.09
CA GLY A 231 8.46 1.65 34.49
C GLY A 231 8.59 3.05 35.10
N ARG A 232 9.71 3.75 34.84
CA ARG A 232 9.92 5.15 35.25
C ARG A 232 8.86 6.08 34.64
N ASP A 233 8.64 5.97 33.34
CA ASP A 233 7.67 6.83 32.63
C ASP A 233 6.25 6.61 33.17
N LEU A 234 5.85 5.35 33.36
CA LEU A 234 4.56 5.00 33.96
C LEU A 234 4.43 5.51 35.40
N LEU A 235 5.45 5.33 36.25
CA LEU A 235 5.43 5.84 37.63
C LEU A 235 5.26 7.37 37.70
N SER A 236 5.88 8.10 36.78
CA SER A 236 5.81 9.57 36.75
C SER A 236 4.41 10.12 36.41
N HIS A 237 3.56 9.31 35.75
CA HIS A 237 2.21 9.69 35.36
C HIS A 237 1.12 9.26 36.36
N VAL A 238 1.48 8.59 37.45
CA VAL A 238 0.55 8.13 38.47
C VAL A 238 0.44 9.17 39.59
N ASP A 239 -0.79 9.62 39.89
CA ASP A 239 -1.04 10.63 40.94
C ASP A 239 -0.43 10.29 42.30
N LEU A 240 -0.42 8.99 42.65
CA LEU A 240 0.14 8.49 43.90
C LEU A 240 1.62 8.86 44.07
N PHE A 241 2.36 8.94 42.96
CA PHE A 241 3.79 9.23 42.94
C PHE A 241 4.12 10.66 42.51
N ALA A 242 3.12 11.51 42.25
CA ALA A 242 3.33 12.90 41.84
C ALA A 242 4.07 13.76 42.89
N ALA A 243 4.09 13.33 44.16
CA ALA A 243 4.79 14.02 45.26
C ALA A 243 6.30 13.69 45.36
N PHE A 244 6.77 12.69 44.60
CA PHE A 244 8.15 12.22 44.59
C PHE A 244 9.01 13.03 43.62
N ARG A 245 10.29 13.20 43.96
CA ARG A 245 11.28 13.87 43.10
C ARG A 245 11.75 12.94 41.99
N PRO A 246 12.27 13.47 40.86
CA PRO A 246 12.78 12.64 39.76
C PRO A 246 13.80 11.58 40.20
N GLU A 247 14.67 11.90 41.16
CA GLU A 247 15.67 10.97 41.70
C GLU A 247 15.05 9.86 42.53
N GLU A 248 13.96 10.17 43.26
CA GLU A 248 13.20 9.20 44.06
C GLU A 248 12.38 8.27 43.14
N ILE A 249 11.83 8.81 42.04
CA ILE A 249 11.17 8.02 40.99
C ILE A 249 12.17 7.07 40.31
N ASP A 250 13.39 7.52 40.04
CA ASP A 250 14.44 6.68 39.45
C ASP A 250 14.87 5.54 40.41
N GLU A 251 14.93 5.81 41.72
CA GLU A 251 15.18 4.82 42.77
C GLU A 251 14.06 3.78 42.84
N LEU A 252 12.78 4.21 42.81
CA LEU A 252 11.63 3.31 42.81
C LEU A 252 11.53 2.48 41.53
N ALA A 253 11.71 3.10 40.36
CA ALA A 253 11.70 2.43 39.07
C ALA A 253 12.78 1.33 38.99
N SER A 254 13.92 1.55 39.64
CA SER A 254 15.00 0.56 39.75
C SER A 254 14.66 -0.65 40.62
N GLY A 255 13.73 -0.49 41.56
CA GLY A 255 13.22 -1.54 42.43
C GLY A 255 11.96 -2.24 41.91
N MET A 256 11.46 -1.90 40.72
CA MET A 256 10.29 -2.55 40.13
C MET A 256 10.64 -3.86 39.44
N HIS A 257 9.77 -4.85 39.57
CA HIS A 257 9.87 -6.14 38.89
C HIS A 257 8.78 -6.28 37.84
N LEU A 258 9.18 -6.59 36.60
CA LEU A 258 8.25 -6.86 35.51
C LEU A 258 7.64 -8.26 35.70
N ARG A 259 6.32 -8.35 35.70
CA ARG A 259 5.58 -9.61 35.76
C ARG A 259 4.66 -9.75 34.55
N HIS A 260 4.82 -10.85 33.82
CA HIS A 260 3.89 -11.25 32.76
C HIS A 260 2.76 -12.07 33.38
N VAL A 261 1.53 -11.77 32.96
CA VAL A 261 0.31 -12.37 33.49
C VAL A 261 -0.53 -12.85 32.32
N ALA A 262 -0.90 -14.13 32.30
CA ALA A 262 -1.72 -14.68 31.23
C ALA A 262 -3.21 -14.30 31.42
N ALA A 263 -3.97 -14.22 30.33
CA ALA A 263 -5.42 -14.02 30.41
C ALA A 263 -6.09 -15.06 31.33
N GLY A 264 -6.90 -14.58 32.27
CA GLY A 264 -7.57 -15.38 33.32
C GLY A 264 -6.75 -15.61 34.59
N GLU A 265 -5.46 -15.26 34.62
CA GLU A 265 -4.63 -15.36 35.83
C GLU A 265 -4.99 -14.23 36.83
N ALA A 266 -5.12 -14.59 38.11
CA ALA A 266 -5.30 -13.63 39.19
C ALA A 266 -3.94 -13.10 39.66
N VAL A 267 -3.73 -11.79 39.55
CA VAL A 267 -2.49 -11.13 40.01
C VAL A 267 -2.46 -11.07 41.54
N VAL A 268 -3.60 -10.75 42.14
CA VAL A 268 -3.84 -10.76 43.59
C VAL A 268 -5.25 -11.30 43.87
N ARG A 269 -5.46 -11.96 45.01
CA ARG A 269 -6.81 -12.34 45.46
C ARG A 269 -7.23 -11.54 46.68
N GLN A 270 -8.54 -11.31 46.79
CA GLN A 270 -9.13 -10.66 47.95
C GLN A 270 -8.75 -11.40 49.25
N ASP A 271 -8.59 -10.64 50.33
CA ASP A 271 -8.25 -11.10 51.69
C ASP A 271 -6.85 -11.72 51.84
N GLU A 272 -6.08 -11.87 50.75
CA GLU A 272 -4.66 -12.19 50.83
C GLU A 272 -3.90 -11.02 51.48
N THR A 273 -2.88 -11.36 52.27
CA THR A 273 -1.95 -10.34 52.78
C THR A 273 -0.89 -10.07 51.72
N GLY A 274 -0.66 -8.79 51.40
CA GLY A 274 0.31 -8.37 50.40
C GLY A 274 1.22 -7.29 50.95
N THR A 275 2.45 -7.24 50.45
CA THR A 275 3.41 -6.17 50.79
C THR A 275 3.98 -5.50 49.54
N SER A 276 3.21 -5.55 48.45
CA SER A 276 3.56 -5.05 47.13
C SER A 276 2.39 -4.29 46.49
N LEU A 277 2.68 -3.29 45.67
CA LEU A 277 1.70 -2.69 44.76
C LEU A 277 2.03 -3.05 43.32
N PHE A 278 1.05 -2.93 42.45
CA PHE A 278 1.19 -3.23 41.04
C PHE A 278 0.76 -2.03 40.19
N LEU A 279 1.49 -1.82 39.10
CA LEU A 279 1.20 -0.82 38.07
C LEU A 279 0.96 -1.54 36.75
N VAL A 280 -0.16 -1.28 36.11
CA VAL A 280 -0.49 -1.90 34.82
C VAL A 280 0.28 -1.20 33.71
N ALA A 281 1.11 -1.94 32.98
CA ALA A 281 1.84 -1.42 31.82
C ALA A 281 1.11 -1.76 30.51
N GLU A 282 0.62 -2.99 30.38
CA GLU A 282 -0.05 -3.48 29.18
C GLU A 282 -1.20 -4.42 29.56
N GLY A 283 -2.24 -4.47 28.73
CA GLY A 283 -3.40 -5.35 28.90
C GLY A 283 -4.54 -4.73 29.70
N ALA A 284 -5.61 -5.50 29.88
CA ALA A 284 -6.79 -5.13 30.65
C ALA A 284 -7.02 -6.12 31.80
N LEU A 285 -7.30 -5.59 33.00
CA LEU A 285 -7.58 -6.38 34.19
C LEU A 285 -8.96 -6.03 34.77
N ASP A 286 -9.61 -7.02 35.36
CA ASP A 286 -10.90 -6.89 36.03
C ASP A 286 -10.70 -6.90 37.54
N VAL A 287 -11.29 -5.93 38.23
CA VAL A 287 -11.35 -5.89 39.71
C VAL A 287 -12.63 -6.59 40.15
N ARG A 288 -12.52 -7.68 40.91
CA ARG A 288 -13.66 -8.48 41.37
C ARG A 288 -13.68 -8.60 42.88
N GLY A 289 -14.81 -8.26 43.50
CA GLY A 289 -15.04 -8.38 44.94
C GLY A 289 -16.03 -9.48 45.28
N ALA A 290 -15.73 -10.28 46.31
CA ALA A 290 -16.63 -11.26 46.89
C ALA A 290 -17.45 -10.62 48.02
N PHE A 291 -18.78 -10.57 47.85
CA PHE A 291 -19.72 -10.07 48.86
C PHE A 291 -20.83 -11.10 49.07
N GLY A 292 -21.03 -11.56 50.30
CA GLY A 292 -22.12 -12.50 50.63
C GLY A 292 -22.12 -13.79 49.78
N GLY A 293 -20.94 -14.29 49.39
CA GLY A 293 -20.80 -15.49 48.56
C GLY A 293 -20.97 -15.28 47.04
N ARG A 294 -21.19 -14.05 46.56
CA ARG A 294 -21.24 -13.72 45.13
C ARG A 294 -20.02 -12.89 44.71
N THR A 295 -19.45 -13.21 43.55
CA THR A 295 -18.36 -12.44 42.93
C THR A 295 -18.96 -11.38 42.02
N LEU A 296 -18.67 -10.12 42.29
CA LEU A 296 -19.12 -8.97 41.50
C LEU A 296 -17.93 -8.29 40.82
N LEU A 297 -18.10 -7.93 39.55
CA LEU A 297 -17.17 -7.05 38.84
C LEU A 297 -17.35 -5.63 39.37
N LEU A 298 -16.29 -5.07 39.95
CA LEU A 298 -16.29 -3.75 40.58
C LEU A 298 -15.75 -2.66 39.66
N ASP A 299 -14.72 -2.98 38.87
CA ASP A 299 -14.08 -2.04 37.96
C ASP A 299 -13.24 -2.75 36.89
N HIS A 300 -12.81 -2.00 35.87
CA HIS A 300 -11.79 -2.40 34.91
C HIS A 300 -10.54 -1.54 35.07
N MET A 301 -9.37 -2.14 34.90
CA MET A 301 -8.06 -1.48 34.98
C MET A 301 -7.32 -1.62 33.66
N GLY A 302 -6.69 -0.53 33.23
CA GLY A 302 -5.85 -0.45 32.04
C GLY A 302 -4.48 0.18 32.32
N PRO A 303 -3.66 0.39 31.27
CA PRO A 303 -2.32 0.96 31.40
C PRO A 303 -2.31 2.28 32.18
N GLY A 304 -1.45 2.38 33.19
CA GLY A 304 -1.34 3.52 34.11
C GLY A 304 -2.13 3.37 35.42
N ASP A 305 -3.04 2.40 35.52
CA ASP A 305 -3.77 2.15 36.76
C ASP A 305 -2.90 1.42 37.80
N VAL A 306 -3.13 1.75 39.07
CA VAL A 306 -2.43 1.15 40.22
C VAL A 306 -3.41 0.39 41.09
N PHE A 307 -2.97 -0.79 41.56
CA PHE A 307 -3.71 -1.57 42.53
C PHE A 307 -2.79 -2.19 43.58
N GLY A 308 -3.36 -2.49 44.74
CA GLY A 308 -2.63 -3.10 45.84
C GLY A 308 -1.85 -2.11 46.70
N GLU A 309 -1.95 -0.82 46.39
CA GLU A 309 -1.44 0.31 47.17
C GLU A 309 -1.90 0.25 48.63
N MET A 310 -3.13 -0.20 48.88
CA MET A 310 -3.64 -0.30 50.24
C MET A 310 -2.87 -1.33 51.07
N SER A 311 -2.55 -2.48 50.47
CA SER A 311 -1.82 -3.53 51.16
C SER A 311 -0.38 -3.11 51.45
N LEU A 312 0.26 -2.46 50.47
CA LEU A 312 1.61 -1.94 50.63
C LEU A 312 1.72 -0.83 51.68
N LEU A 313 0.78 0.11 51.69
CA LEU A 313 0.92 1.35 52.46
C LEU A 313 0.28 1.27 53.85
N THR A 314 -0.79 0.50 54.03
CA THR A 314 -1.51 0.40 55.31
C THR A 314 -1.43 -0.98 55.95
N GLY A 315 -0.82 -1.96 55.28
CA GLY A 315 -0.71 -3.34 55.74
C GLY A 315 -2.04 -4.12 55.75
N GLN A 316 -3.11 -3.55 55.17
CA GLN A 316 -4.41 -4.22 55.09
C GLN A 316 -4.39 -5.39 54.10
N PRO A 317 -5.23 -6.43 54.30
CA PRO A 317 -5.46 -7.45 53.27
C PRO A 317 -5.97 -6.83 51.96
N ARG A 318 -5.76 -7.54 50.85
CA ARG A 318 -6.22 -7.12 49.51
C ARG A 318 -7.74 -6.93 49.52
N SER A 319 -8.21 -5.74 49.12
CA SER A 319 -9.64 -5.37 49.19
C SER A 319 -10.52 -6.03 48.13
N ALA A 320 -9.92 -6.54 47.05
CA ALA A 320 -10.58 -7.22 45.94
C ALA A 320 -9.55 -8.11 45.20
N SER A 321 -10.04 -9.06 44.41
CA SER A 321 -9.21 -9.83 43.47
C SER A 321 -9.02 -9.05 42.18
N VAL A 322 -7.83 -9.11 41.59
CA VAL A 322 -7.54 -8.51 40.27
C VAL A 322 -7.15 -9.61 39.32
N ILE A 323 -7.92 -9.78 38.24
CA ILE A 323 -7.79 -10.89 37.29
C ILE A 323 -7.53 -10.33 35.90
N ALA A 324 -6.54 -10.86 35.19
CA ALA A 324 -6.25 -10.45 33.83
C ALA A 324 -7.39 -10.86 32.88
N ASN A 325 -7.96 -9.90 32.15
CA ASN A 325 -8.96 -10.16 31.11
C ASN A 325 -8.27 -10.49 29.78
N THR A 326 -7.14 -9.85 29.51
CA THR A 326 -6.21 -10.17 28.40
C THR A 326 -4.85 -10.59 28.95
N ASP A 327 -3.97 -11.12 28.10
CA ASP A 327 -2.54 -11.18 28.45
C ASP A 327 -2.09 -9.76 28.83
N ALA A 328 -1.37 -9.66 29.95
CA ALA A 328 -1.05 -8.40 30.60
C ALA A 328 0.39 -8.37 31.11
N VAL A 329 0.92 -7.16 31.21
CA VAL A 329 2.23 -6.88 31.78
C VAL A 329 2.03 -5.88 32.92
N VAL A 330 2.47 -6.26 34.11
CA VAL A 330 2.36 -5.43 35.32
C VAL A 330 3.75 -5.26 35.94
N TYR A 331 4.01 -4.09 36.50
CA TYR A 331 5.19 -3.85 37.34
C TYR A 331 4.80 -4.01 38.80
N GLU A 332 5.51 -4.86 39.53
CA GLU A 332 5.41 -5.04 40.98
C GLU A 332 6.43 -4.16 41.69
N LEU A 333 5.99 -3.46 42.74
CA LEU A 333 6.85 -2.66 43.61
C LEU A 333 6.63 -3.09 45.06
N ASP A 334 7.67 -3.65 45.67
CA ASP A 334 7.64 -4.17 47.03
C ASP A 334 7.91 -3.09 48.08
N LYS A 335 7.49 -3.37 49.32
CA LYS A 335 7.79 -2.55 50.50
C LYS A 335 9.28 -2.25 50.64
N GLY A 336 10.15 -3.22 50.32
CA GLY A 336 11.60 -3.05 50.40
C GLY A 336 12.15 -1.94 49.50
N ALA A 337 11.49 -1.65 48.37
CA ALA A 337 11.88 -0.56 47.48
C ALA A 337 11.35 0.81 47.96
N LEU A 338 10.18 0.84 48.61
CA LEU A 338 9.54 2.07 49.07
C LEU A 338 10.00 2.54 50.46
N ASP A 339 10.34 1.61 51.37
CA ASP A 339 10.74 1.89 52.76
C ASP A 339 11.95 2.83 52.87
N PRO A 340 13.05 2.67 52.09
CA PRO A 340 14.20 3.58 52.17
C PRO A 340 13.86 5.03 51.82
N VAL A 341 12.97 5.22 50.84
CA VAL A 341 12.53 6.55 50.38
C VAL A 341 11.68 7.22 51.46
N LEU A 342 10.74 6.47 52.07
CA LEU A 342 9.88 6.99 53.14
C LEU A 342 10.64 7.29 54.43
N ARG A 343 11.65 6.49 54.80
CA ARG A 343 12.52 6.77 55.96
C ARG A 343 13.33 8.05 55.78
N ARG A 344 13.81 8.31 54.56
CA ARG A 344 14.58 9.52 54.22
C ARG A 344 13.71 10.76 54.27
N ARG A 345 12.43 10.64 53.91
CA ARG A 345 11.49 11.76 53.89
C ARG A 345 10.12 11.39 54.49
N PRO A 346 10.01 11.36 55.83
CA PRO A 346 8.78 10.99 56.53
C PRO A 346 7.56 11.89 56.22
N GLU A 347 7.80 13.09 55.70
CA GLU A 347 6.73 13.99 55.23
C GLU A 347 5.95 13.41 54.03
N LEU A 348 6.57 12.55 53.21
CA LEU A 348 5.90 11.88 52.09
C LEU A 348 4.83 10.91 52.57
N ALA A 349 5.04 10.27 53.72
CA ALA A 349 4.05 9.37 54.32
C ALA A 349 2.72 10.09 54.62
N ALA A 350 2.78 11.35 55.08
CA ALA A 350 1.58 12.14 55.33
C ALA A 350 0.84 12.48 54.02
N ARG A 351 1.57 12.88 52.98
CA ARG A 351 1.01 13.18 51.66
C ARG A 351 0.39 11.96 50.98
N LEU A 352 1.03 10.80 51.10
CA LEU A 352 0.49 9.53 50.62
C LEU A 352 -0.79 9.17 51.37
N ALA A 353 -0.82 9.30 52.69
CA ALA A 353 -2.02 9.05 53.48
C ALA A 353 -3.21 9.93 53.06
N ASP A 354 -2.96 11.22 52.75
CA ASP A 354 -3.98 12.14 52.24
C ASP A 354 -4.54 11.69 50.87
N LEU A 355 -3.65 11.37 49.93
CA LEU A 355 -4.03 10.89 48.58
C LEU A 355 -4.80 9.56 48.64
N MET A 356 -4.40 8.68 49.54
CA MET A 356 -5.08 7.41 49.80
C MET A 356 -6.46 7.62 50.44
N GLY A 357 -6.61 8.55 51.38
CA GLY A 357 -7.90 8.89 51.97
C GLY A 357 -8.92 9.36 50.92
N LEU A 358 -8.46 10.13 49.93
CA LEU A 358 -9.29 10.57 48.80
C LEU A 358 -9.68 9.41 47.88
N ARG A 359 -8.74 8.51 47.55
CA ARG A 359 -9.03 7.32 46.72
C ARG A 359 -9.91 6.30 47.44
N GLN A 360 -9.75 6.12 48.75
CA GLN A 360 -10.59 5.24 49.55
C GLN A 360 -12.05 5.70 49.56
N ARG A 361 -12.32 7.01 49.69
CA ARG A 361 -13.68 7.55 49.58
C ARG A 361 -14.32 7.29 48.22
N ARG A 362 -13.53 7.32 47.14
CA ARG A 362 -13.97 6.99 45.78
C ARG A 362 -14.29 5.49 45.65
N ASN A 363 -13.41 4.62 46.15
CA ASN A 363 -13.61 3.17 46.15
C ASN A 363 -14.80 2.75 47.03
N ASP A 364 -14.98 3.40 48.19
CA ASP A 364 -16.12 3.18 49.08
C ASP A 364 -17.44 3.67 48.47
N ALA A 365 -17.42 4.78 47.71
CA ALA A 365 -18.59 5.25 46.96
C ALA A 365 -18.98 4.28 45.82
N HIS A 366 -18.01 3.75 45.08
CA HIS A 366 -18.23 2.69 44.08
C HIS A 366 -18.73 1.38 44.73
N ARG A 367 -18.19 1.00 45.89
CA ARG A 367 -18.69 -0.12 46.72
C ARG A 367 -20.16 0.08 47.11
N ARG A 368 -20.54 1.28 47.58
CA ARG A 368 -21.92 1.59 47.98
C ARG A 368 -22.91 1.55 46.82
N ALA A 369 -22.50 2.00 45.63
CA ALA A 369 -23.31 1.94 44.43
C ALA A 369 -23.55 0.49 43.95
N SER A 370 -22.60 -0.40 44.20
CA SER A 370 -22.61 -1.78 43.69
C SER A 370 -23.14 -2.83 44.70
N ALA A 371 -23.09 -2.54 46.01
CA ALA A 371 -23.60 -3.42 47.07
C ALA A 371 -24.05 -2.62 48.34
N PRO A 372 -25.36 -2.35 48.53
CA PRO A 372 -25.87 -1.48 49.61
C PRO A 372 -25.73 -2.02 51.04
N ALA A 373 -25.36 -3.29 51.24
CA ALA A 373 -25.44 -3.99 52.52
C ALA A 373 -24.10 -4.21 53.25
N ALA A 374 -23.00 -3.59 52.81
CA ALA A 374 -21.70 -3.74 53.47
C ALA A 374 -21.54 -2.79 54.68
N VAL A 375 -21.09 -3.32 55.82
CA VAL A 375 -20.81 -2.56 57.05
C VAL A 375 -19.68 -1.54 56.79
N PRO A 376 -19.81 -0.27 57.22
CA PRO A 376 -18.78 0.73 56.99
C PRO A 376 -17.52 0.46 57.82
N GLN A 377 -16.38 0.31 57.15
CA GLN A 377 -15.07 0.47 57.77
C GLN A 377 -14.61 1.91 57.56
N THR A 378 -15.14 2.85 58.34
CA THR A 378 -14.65 4.24 58.34
C THR A 378 -13.30 4.29 59.05
N THR A 379 -12.23 4.14 58.28
CA THR A 379 -10.85 4.41 58.75
C THR A 379 -10.60 5.91 58.54
N THR A 380 -10.36 6.67 59.61
CA THR A 380 -10.07 8.12 59.55
C THR A 380 -8.67 8.38 58.96
N GLU A 381 -8.44 9.55 58.35
CA GLU A 381 -7.12 9.97 57.82
C GLU A 381 -5.99 9.86 58.88
N HIS A 382 -6.31 10.19 60.13
CA HIS A 382 -5.39 10.04 61.27
C HIS A 382 -5.05 8.57 61.58
N ASP A 383 -5.97 7.63 61.36
CA ASP A 383 -5.77 6.19 61.57
C ASP A 383 -4.93 5.58 60.43
N LEU A 384 -5.13 6.05 59.19
CA LEU A 384 -4.29 5.69 58.03
C LEU A 384 -2.82 6.12 58.22
N LEU A 385 -2.59 7.37 58.67
CA LEU A 385 -1.24 7.88 58.92
C LEU A 385 -0.56 7.18 60.09
N ALA A 386 -1.29 6.91 61.18
CA ALA A 386 -0.76 6.14 62.32
C ALA A 386 -0.39 4.71 61.92
N ARG A 387 -1.21 4.05 61.11
CA ARG A 387 -0.93 2.71 60.57
C ARG A 387 0.25 2.70 59.61
N LEU A 388 0.36 3.67 58.71
CA LEU A 388 1.48 3.79 57.79
C LEU A 388 2.80 3.98 58.57
N LYS A 389 2.81 4.86 59.58
CA LYS A 389 3.98 5.02 60.47
C LYS A 389 4.34 3.74 61.22
N THR A 390 3.34 3.01 61.71
CA THR A 390 3.55 1.74 62.42
C THR A 390 4.10 0.66 61.48
N PHE A 391 3.52 0.56 60.27
CA PHE A 391 3.87 -0.45 59.28
C PHE A 391 5.27 -0.24 58.70
N PHE A 392 5.68 1.00 58.42
CA PHE A 392 7.03 1.34 57.97
C PHE A 392 8.01 1.61 59.13
N SER A 393 7.57 1.53 60.39
CA SER A 393 8.39 1.82 61.57
C SER A 393 9.14 3.16 61.45
N LEU A 394 8.36 4.22 61.16
CA LEU A 394 8.80 5.60 60.91
C LEU A 394 8.69 6.50 62.15
#